data_AF-A0A9J7EQC3-F1
#
_entry.id   AF-A0A9J7EQC3-F1
#
_cell.length_a   1.000
_cell.length_b   1.000
_cell.length_c   1.000
_cell.angle_alpha   90.00
_cell.angle_beta   90.00
_cell.angle_gamma   90.00
#
_symmetry.space_group_name_H-M   'P 1'
#
loop_
_entity.id
_entity.type
_entity.pdbx_description
1 polymer ?
#
loop_
_entity_poly.entity_id
_entity_poly.type
_entity_poly.pdbx_seq_one_letter_code
_entity_poly.pdbx_strand_id
1 'polypeptide(L)'
;MTFIQASACGWLCVRAMPIGLVSFVFIKTDMSFKWNDETVLQLINYFQDNEILWNIKHADHKNRSKRTVALNSIAISFGIDRTEVERKLKNVTSHYFREKKKVEESATAADGLRYESKWFAYKPLQFLRGKNKSHETLNSEITGSQKKDETSCSRNKRCNHDGDSDISELLKVLKDNISATKPVRDDASLFGDYIASKIRKMDPTTTSTVEHLIQNIIYQAELGNYSHGSSTQVSNSPECSGKVGFTTSSTNFDDNDDNNISDTKDFIKDV
;
A
#
# COMPACT_ATOMS: atom_id res chain seq x y z
N MET A 1 -50.92 -47.16 47.20
CA MET A 1 -49.75 -48.04 46.96
C MET A 1 -49.78 -48.35 45.46
N THR A 2 -48.96 -47.79 44.58
CA THR A 2 -47.53 -47.49 44.62
C THR A 2 -47.19 -46.29 43.71
N PHE A 3 -46.31 -45.41 44.21
CA PHE A 3 -45.54 -44.42 43.48
C PHE A 3 -44.50 -45.11 42.59
N ILE A 4 -44.40 -44.81 41.28
CA ILE A 4 -43.17 -44.87 40.45
C ILE A 4 -43.40 -43.92 39.25
N GLN A 5 -42.95 -42.66 39.33
CA GLN A 5 -41.66 -42.13 38.85
C GLN A 5 -41.71 -41.61 37.40
N ALA A 6 -41.72 -40.28 37.31
CA ALA A 6 -41.42 -39.53 36.09
C ALA A 6 -39.99 -39.82 35.64
N SER A 7 -39.81 -40.04 34.33
CA SER A 7 -38.50 -39.99 33.68
C SER A 7 -38.56 -38.98 32.55
N ALA A 8 -38.23 -37.74 32.89
CA ALA A 8 -37.70 -36.77 31.95
C ALA A 8 -36.20 -37.05 31.85
N CYS A 9 -35.71 -37.37 30.65
CA CYS A 9 -34.31 -37.21 30.22
C CYS A 9 -34.18 -37.73 28.78
N GLY A 10 -34.43 -36.85 27.81
CA GLY A 10 -34.27 -37.16 26.38
C GLY A 10 -33.74 -35.97 25.59
N TRP A 11 -32.99 -35.08 26.22
CA TRP A 11 -32.20 -34.04 25.56
C TRP A 11 -30.76 -34.21 26.02
N LEU A 12 -30.03 -35.13 25.39
CA LEU A 12 -28.59 -35.29 25.53
C LEU A 12 -28.06 -36.10 24.36
N CYS A 13 -27.70 -35.42 23.27
CA CYS A 13 -26.39 -35.63 22.69
C CYS A 13 -25.99 -34.39 21.88
N VAL A 14 -25.57 -33.37 22.63
CA VAL A 14 -24.67 -32.32 22.15
C VAL A 14 -23.41 -33.04 21.70
N ARG A 15 -23.33 -33.38 20.40
CA ARG A 15 -22.09 -33.86 19.80
C ARG A 15 -21.23 -32.64 19.51
N ALA A 16 -20.60 -32.17 20.59
CA ALA A 16 -19.46 -31.27 20.54
C ALA A 16 -18.40 -31.90 19.63
N MET A 17 -18.30 -31.43 18.38
CA MET A 17 -17.11 -31.71 17.58
C MET A 17 -16.01 -30.76 18.06
N PRO A 18 -14.86 -31.31 18.50
CA PRO A 18 -13.78 -30.52 19.01
C PRO A 18 -13.20 -29.64 17.91
N ILE A 19 -12.87 -28.44 18.35
CA ILE A 19 -12.13 -27.38 17.68
C ILE A 19 -10.85 -27.99 17.12
N GLY A 20 -10.93 -28.42 15.86
CA GLY A 20 -9.79 -28.77 15.03
C GLY A 20 -9.14 -27.49 14.57
N LEU A 21 -8.33 -26.92 15.45
CA LEU A 21 -7.30 -25.95 15.13
C LEU A 21 -6.39 -26.60 14.07
N VAL A 22 -6.78 -26.55 12.80
CA VAL A 22 -5.81 -26.56 11.73
C VAL A 22 -5.07 -25.25 11.90
N SER A 23 -4.06 -25.30 12.75
CA SER A 23 -2.90 -24.43 12.64
C SER A 23 -2.44 -24.60 11.21
N PHE A 24 -2.99 -23.75 10.34
CA PHE A 24 -2.37 -23.31 9.12
C PHE A 24 -1.12 -22.61 9.60
N VAL A 25 -0.12 -23.42 9.96
CA VAL A 25 1.23 -22.97 10.15
C VAL A 25 1.60 -22.51 8.76
N PHE A 26 1.33 -21.23 8.50
CA PHE A 26 1.96 -20.48 7.45
C PHE A 26 3.42 -20.41 7.87
N ILE A 27 4.13 -21.53 7.64
CA ILE A 27 5.57 -21.59 7.73
C ILE A 27 6.00 -20.62 6.64
N LYS A 28 6.23 -19.36 7.03
CA LYS A 28 7.17 -18.51 6.32
C LYS A 28 8.51 -19.21 6.44
N THR A 29 8.76 -20.16 5.55
CA THR A 29 10.11 -20.52 5.17
C THR A 29 10.68 -19.27 4.52
N ASP A 30 11.24 -18.37 5.32
CA ASP A 30 12.16 -17.35 4.82
C ASP A 30 13.48 -18.05 4.49
N MET A 31 13.44 -18.87 3.44
CA MET A 31 14.62 -19.19 2.66
C MET A 31 14.73 -18.05 1.66
N SER A 32 15.49 -17.01 2.03
CA SER A 32 15.75 -15.86 1.18
C SER A 32 16.43 -16.33 -0.11
N PHE A 33 15.64 -16.48 -1.19
CA PHE A 33 16.15 -16.89 -2.49
C PHE A 33 17.01 -15.77 -3.07
N LYS A 34 18.27 -16.10 -3.37
CA LYS A 34 19.21 -15.13 -3.93
C LYS A 34 19.20 -15.16 -5.45
N TRP A 35 18.80 -14.04 -6.04
CA TRP A 35 18.89 -13.83 -7.49
C TRP A 35 20.34 -13.55 -7.91
N ASN A 36 20.89 -14.42 -8.75
CA ASN A 36 22.18 -14.25 -9.43
C ASN A 36 21.94 -14.13 -10.94
N ASP A 37 22.99 -13.81 -11.70
CA ASP A 37 22.85 -13.60 -13.13
C ASP A 37 22.38 -14.88 -13.85
N GLU A 38 22.86 -16.08 -13.47
CA GLU A 38 22.38 -17.33 -14.09
C GLU A 38 20.90 -17.61 -13.78
N THR A 39 20.46 -17.40 -12.54
CA THR A 39 19.06 -17.67 -12.17
C THR A 39 18.11 -16.67 -12.81
N VAL A 40 18.55 -15.43 -13.02
CA VAL A 40 17.81 -14.44 -13.81
C VAL A 40 17.76 -14.82 -15.28
N LEU A 41 18.85 -15.32 -15.86
CA LEU A 41 18.87 -15.81 -17.23
C LEU A 41 17.91 -17.00 -17.42
N GLN A 42 17.91 -17.96 -16.49
CA GLN A 42 16.95 -19.06 -16.49
C GLN A 42 15.50 -18.54 -16.41
N LEU A 43 15.24 -17.56 -15.54
CA LEU A 43 13.91 -16.95 -15.43
C LEU A 43 13.47 -16.32 -16.75
N ILE A 44 14.39 -15.65 -17.46
CA ILE A 44 14.10 -15.05 -18.77
C ILE A 44 13.78 -16.12 -19.80
N ASN A 45 14.48 -17.26 -19.80
CA ASN A 45 14.19 -18.36 -20.73
C ASN A 45 12.78 -18.92 -20.52
N TYR A 46 12.41 -19.25 -19.27
CA TYR A 46 11.05 -19.67 -18.97
C TYR A 46 10.01 -18.61 -19.34
N PHE A 47 10.32 -17.33 -19.12
CA PHE A 47 9.44 -16.25 -19.50
C PHE A 47 9.27 -16.15 -21.03
N GLN A 48 10.34 -16.36 -21.81
CA GLN A 48 10.29 -16.37 -23.26
C GLN A 48 9.42 -17.52 -23.79
N ASP A 49 9.60 -18.72 -23.25
CA ASP A 49 8.85 -19.91 -23.67
C ASP A 49 7.34 -19.79 -23.38
N ASN A 50 6.98 -19.06 -22.33
CA ASN A 50 5.60 -18.83 -21.94
C ASN A 50 5.01 -17.58 -22.62
N GLU A 51 4.67 -17.71 -23.91
CA GLU A 51 4.10 -16.61 -24.72
C GLU A 51 2.89 -15.92 -24.07
N ILE A 52 2.06 -16.66 -23.33
CA ILE A 52 0.87 -16.11 -22.68
C ILE A 52 1.21 -14.96 -21.70
N LEU A 53 2.43 -14.95 -21.17
CA LEU A 53 2.88 -13.94 -20.20
C LEU A 53 3.27 -12.62 -20.86
N TRP A 54 3.75 -12.65 -22.11
CA TRP A 54 4.36 -11.47 -22.74
C TRP A 54 3.79 -11.09 -24.10
N ASN A 55 3.19 -12.04 -24.83
CA ASN A 55 2.65 -11.85 -26.17
C ASN A 55 1.21 -11.35 -26.09
N ILE A 56 1.00 -10.07 -26.40
CA ILE A 56 -0.33 -9.43 -26.36
C ILE A 56 -1.28 -10.05 -27.40
N LYS A 57 -0.73 -10.59 -28.50
CA LYS A 57 -1.51 -11.20 -29.59
C LYS A 57 -1.97 -12.62 -29.26
N HIS A 58 -1.45 -13.24 -28.20
CA HIS A 58 -1.86 -14.59 -27.82
C HIS A 58 -3.30 -14.58 -27.30
N ALA A 59 -4.14 -15.52 -27.76
CA ALA A 59 -5.56 -15.59 -27.42
C ALA A 59 -5.81 -15.56 -25.90
N ASP A 60 -4.98 -16.29 -25.16
CA ASP A 60 -5.08 -16.38 -23.70
C ASP A 60 -4.36 -15.29 -22.92
N HIS A 61 -3.71 -14.31 -23.57
CA HIS A 61 -3.02 -13.24 -22.84
C HIS A 61 -3.98 -12.42 -21.96
N LYS A 62 -5.21 -12.20 -22.45
CA LYS A 62 -6.26 -11.49 -21.70
C LYS A 62 -6.70 -12.26 -20.45
N ASN A 63 -6.62 -13.59 -20.47
CA ASN A 63 -7.10 -14.48 -19.42
C ASN A 63 -6.16 -14.46 -18.20
N ARG A 64 -6.58 -13.75 -17.13
CA ARG A 64 -5.80 -13.61 -15.89
C ARG A 64 -5.46 -14.95 -15.24
N SER A 65 -6.41 -15.88 -15.20
CA SER A 65 -6.23 -17.19 -14.58
C SER A 65 -5.11 -17.98 -15.26
N LYS A 66 -5.13 -18.06 -16.59
CA LYS A 66 -4.09 -18.74 -17.38
C LYS A 66 -2.71 -18.11 -17.18
N ARG A 67 -2.61 -16.77 -17.20
CA ARG A 67 -1.33 -16.09 -16.86
C ARG A 67 -0.85 -16.42 -15.45
N THR A 68 -1.77 -16.53 -14.50
CA THR A 68 -1.44 -16.86 -13.11
C THR A 68 -0.92 -18.30 -13.01
N VAL A 69 -1.54 -19.24 -13.73
CA VAL A 69 -1.09 -20.63 -13.82
C VAL A 69 0.31 -20.72 -14.42
N ALA A 70 0.61 -20.01 -15.51
CA ALA A 70 1.95 -20.00 -16.09
C ALA A 70 3.00 -19.33 -15.20
N LEU A 71 2.65 -18.27 -14.46
CA LEU A 71 3.57 -17.74 -13.45
C LEU A 71 3.81 -18.74 -12.33
N ASN A 72 2.78 -19.49 -11.93
CA ASN A 72 2.91 -20.50 -10.89
C ASN A 72 3.76 -21.70 -11.34
N SER A 73 3.69 -22.11 -12.61
CA SER A 73 4.57 -23.16 -13.13
C SER A 73 6.05 -22.76 -13.07
N ILE A 74 6.36 -21.48 -13.34
CA ILE A 74 7.71 -20.93 -13.14
C ILE A 74 8.06 -20.89 -11.64
N ALA A 75 7.14 -20.47 -10.78
CA ALA A 75 7.35 -20.45 -9.33
C ALA A 75 7.72 -21.85 -8.78
N ILE A 76 7.02 -22.88 -9.24
CA ILE A 76 7.27 -24.29 -8.90
C ILE A 76 8.67 -24.72 -9.40
N SER A 77 9.08 -24.35 -10.61
CA SER A 77 10.39 -24.75 -11.14
C SER A 77 11.56 -24.17 -10.33
N PHE A 78 11.39 -22.99 -9.75
CA PHE A 78 12.40 -22.35 -8.90
C PHE A 78 12.25 -22.69 -7.40
N GLY A 79 11.12 -23.25 -6.98
CA GLY A 79 10.80 -23.44 -5.56
C GLY A 79 10.62 -22.12 -4.81
N ILE A 80 10.19 -21.05 -5.49
CA ILE A 80 10.00 -19.71 -4.92
C ILE A 80 8.51 -19.36 -4.96
N ASP A 81 8.07 -18.44 -4.11
CA ASP A 81 6.73 -17.87 -4.21
C ASP A 81 6.49 -17.13 -5.53
N ARG A 82 5.28 -17.31 -6.08
CA ARG A 82 4.83 -16.68 -7.33
C ARG A 82 5.01 -15.16 -7.32
N THR A 83 4.74 -14.49 -6.19
CA THR A 83 4.82 -13.03 -6.10
C THR A 83 6.26 -12.53 -6.23
N GLU A 84 7.22 -13.30 -5.73
CA GLU A 84 8.64 -12.94 -5.80
C GLU A 84 9.19 -13.11 -7.23
N VAL A 85 8.75 -14.17 -7.93
CA VAL A 85 9.01 -14.35 -9.37
C VAL A 85 8.39 -13.22 -10.19
N GLU A 86 7.11 -12.89 -9.95
CA GLU A 86 6.41 -11.80 -10.65
C GLU A 86 7.10 -10.44 -10.42
N ARG A 87 7.50 -10.16 -9.17
CA ARG A 87 8.23 -8.95 -8.79
C ARG A 87 9.57 -8.87 -9.50
N LYS A 88 10.36 -9.95 -9.48
CA LYS A 88 11.66 -9.99 -10.16
C LYS A 88 11.51 -9.79 -11.67
N LEU A 89 10.53 -10.46 -12.28
CA LEU A 89 10.23 -10.35 -13.69
C LEU A 89 9.84 -8.92 -14.09
N LYS A 90 9.01 -8.24 -13.28
CA LYS A 90 8.66 -6.83 -13.47
C LYS A 90 9.89 -5.92 -13.41
N ASN A 91 10.80 -6.17 -12.47
CA ASN A 91 12.03 -5.38 -12.34
C ASN A 91 12.97 -5.57 -13.54
N VAL A 92 13.18 -6.82 -13.95
CA VAL A 92 14.03 -7.19 -15.10
C VAL A 92 13.47 -6.59 -16.40
N THR A 93 12.16 -6.73 -16.65
CA THR A 93 11.52 -6.15 -17.84
C THR A 93 11.54 -4.62 -17.83
N SER A 94 11.31 -3.97 -16.68
CA SER A 94 11.45 -2.52 -16.51
C SER A 94 12.87 -2.05 -16.83
N HIS A 95 13.89 -2.76 -16.35
CA HIS A 95 15.29 -2.43 -16.63
C HIS A 95 15.61 -2.58 -18.13
N TYR A 96 15.12 -3.64 -18.77
CA TYR A 96 15.23 -3.83 -20.21
C TYR A 96 14.66 -2.67 -21.02
N PHE A 97 13.44 -2.20 -20.71
CA PHE A 97 12.85 -1.11 -21.47
C PHE A 97 13.58 0.22 -21.29
N ARG A 98 14.14 0.47 -20.09
CA ARG A 98 15.01 1.64 -19.86
C ARG A 98 16.29 1.56 -20.67
N GLU A 99 16.88 0.37 -20.71
CA GLU A 99 18.12 0.13 -21.44
C GLU A 99 17.91 0.17 -22.96
N LYS A 100 16.78 -0.36 -23.44
CA LYS A 100 16.34 -0.26 -24.85
C LYS A 100 16.21 1.19 -25.28
N LYS A 101 15.63 2.05 -24.44
CA LYS A 101 15.49 3.48 -24.71
C LYS A 101 16.84 4.16 -24.95
N LYS A 102 17.85 3.88 -24.11
CA LYS A 102 19.21 4.42 -24.30
C LYS A 102 19.84 3.99 -25.62
N VAL A 103 19.66 2.72 -25.99
CA VAL A 103 20.17 2.18 -27.27
C VAL A 103 19.46 2.87 -28.45
N GLU A 104 18.14 3.06 -28.38
CA GLU A 104 17.37 3.74 -29.43
C GLU A 104 17.76 5.23 -29.55
N GLU A 105 17.94 5.94 -28.43
CA GLU A 105 18.37 7.35 -28.41
C GLU A 105 19.76 7.53 -29.05
N SER A 106 20.71 6.64 -28.73
CA SER A 106 22.05 6.68 -29.35
C SER A 106 22.03 6.40 -30.85
N ALA A 107 21.08 5.61 -31.34
CA ALA A 107 20.96 5.30 -32.76
C ALA A 107 20.48 6.52 -33.56
N THR A 108 19.79 7.47 -32.92
CA THR A 108 19.34 8.73 -33.52
C THR A 108 20.31 9.89 -33.31
N ALA A 109 21.37 9.70 -32.51
CA ALA A 109 22.33 10.75 -32.21
C ALA A 109 23.19 11.08 -33.44
N ALA A 110 23.42 12.37 -33.68
CA ALA A 110 24.18 12.86 -34.83
C ALA A 110 25.67 12.45 -34.82
N ASP A 111 26.21 12.09 -33.66
CA ASP A 111 27.61 11.71 -33.45
C ASP A 111 27.94 10.30 -33.99
N GLY A 112 26.94 9.54 -34.46
CA GLY A 112 27.13 8.21 -35.09
C GLY A 112 27.62 7.10 -34.14
N LEU A 113 27.93 7.43 -32.88
CA LEU A 113 28.33 6.47 -31.85
C LEU A 113 27.12 5.71 -31.30
N ARG A 114 26.93 4.49 -31.80
CA ARG A 114 25.86 3.59 -31.35
C ARG A 114 26.20 2.99 -29.99
N TYR A 115 25.34 3.23 -29.00
CA TYR A 115 25.47 2.60 -27.70
C TYR A 115 25.08 1.12 -27.77
N GLU A 116 25.98 0.26 -27.32
CA GLU A 116 25.69 -1.16 -27.10
C GLU A 116 25.55 -1.43 -25.61
N SER A 117 24.39 -1.95 -25.22
CA SER A 117 24.16 -2.32 -23.82
C SER A 117 25.07 -3.47 -23.41
N LYS A 118 25.81 -3.26 -22.32
CA LYS A 118 26.66 -4.28 -21.67
C LYS A 118 25.88 -5.14 -20.67
N TRP A 119 24.59 -4.89 -20.48
CA TRP A 119 23.81 -5.59 -19.47
C TRP A 119 23.55 -7.05 -19.88
N PHE A 120 23.91 -7.99 -19.01
CA PHE A 120 23.90 -9.44 -19.30
C PHE A 120 22.53 -9.96 -19.80
N ALA A 121 21.43 -9.38 -19.31
CA ALA A 121 20.07 -9.78 -19.68
C ALA A 121 19.50 -9.03 -20.90
N TYR A 122 20.25 -8.09 -21.51
CA TYR A 122 19.76 -7.31 -22.65
C TYR A 122 19.50 -8.18 -23.89
N LYS A 123 20.46 -9.05 -24.26
CA LYS A 123 20.32 -9.95 -25.43
C LYS A 123 19.19 -10.97 -25.24
N PRO A 124 19.08 -11.68 -24.10
CA PRO A 124 17.96 -12.60 -23.86
C PRO A 124 16.58 -11.93 -23.91
N LEU A 125 16.43 -10.68 -23.46
CA LEU A 125 15.14 -9.97 -23.46
C LEU A 125 14.76 -9.34 -24.80
N GLN A 126 15.55 -9.58 -25.85
CA GLN A 126 15.37 -8.97 -27.16
C GLN A 126 14.05 -9.35 -27.84
N PHE A 127 13.43 -10.47 -27.48
CA PHE A 127 12.10 -10.85 -27.98
C PHE A 127 10.99 -9.85 -27.61
N LEU A 128 11.22 -8.99 -26.60
CA LEU A 128 10.27 -7.97 -26.17
C LEU A 128 10.30 -6.67 -27.02
N ARG A 129 11.15 -6.58 -28.04
CA ARG A 129 11.39 -5.33 -28.81
C ARG A 129 10.12 -4.68 -29.37
N GLY A 130 9.12 -5.49 -29.75
CA GLY A 130 7.90 -5.04 -30.42
C GLY A 130 6.79 -4.49 -29.50
N LYS A 131 6.98 -4.47 -28.17
CA LYS A 131 5.90 -4.23 -27.19
C LYS A 131 5.53 -2.75 -26.96
N ASN A 132 6.31 -1.80 -27.48
CA ASN A 132 6.13 -0.35 -27.25
C ASN A 132 5.77 0.43 -28.52
N LYS A 133 5.11 -0.18 -29.50
CA LYS A 133 4.41 0.64 -30.50
C LYS A 133 3.20 1.20 -29.78
N SER A 134 3.33 2.43 -29.27
CA SER A 134 2.16 3.25 -28.93
C SER A 134 1.17 3.10 -30.08
N HIS A 135 -0.07 2.80 -29.76
CA HIS A 135 -1.16 3.06 -30.68
C HIS A 135 -1.03 4.54 -31.01
N GLU A 136 -0.53 4.89 -32.20
CA GLU A 136 -0.50 6.28 -32.64
C GLU A 136 -1.94 6.75 -32.60
N THR A 137 -2.25 7.63 -31.65
CA THR A 137 -3.49 8.37 -31.68
C THR A 137 -3.34 9.33 -32.84
N LEU A 138 -3.81 8.92 -34.02
CA LEU A 138 -3.89 9.79 -35.19
C LEU A 138 -4.73 11.00 -34.80
N ASN A 139 -4.09 12.15 -34.63
CA ASN A 139 -4.78 13.43 -34.53
C ASN A 139 -5.40 13.70 -35.91
N SER A 140 -6.70 13.43 -36.06
CA SER A 140 -7.45 13.84 -37.25
C SER A 140 -7.95 15.27 -37.05
N GLU A 141 -7.33 16.21 -37.76
CA GLU A 141 -7.95 17.50 -38.07
C GLU A 141 -9.15 17.26 -39.00
N ILE A 142 -10.26 17.89 -38.66
CA ILE A 142 -11.59 17.70 -39.24
C ILE A 142 -11.73 18.54 -40.51
N THR A 143 -12.03 17.91 -41.66
CA THR A 143 -12.98 18.45 -42.67
C THR A 143 -13.79 17.28 -43.26
N GLY A 144 -15.11 17.44 -43.34
CA GLY A 144 -16.08 16.35 -43.23
C GLY A 144 -16.68 15.76 -44.50
N SER A 145 -17.28 14.57 -44.38
CA SER A 145 -18.64 14.21 -44.84
C SER A 145 -18.95 12.71 -44.64
N GLN A 146 -20.24 12.39 -44.57
CA GLN A 146 -20.90 11.29 -43.86
C GLN A 146 -20.86 9.89 -44.54
N LYS A 147 -20.75 8.80 -43.75
CA LYS A 147 -21.84 7.84 -43.39
C LYS A 147 -21.33 6.54 -42.71
N LYS A 148 -21.97 6.20 -41.56
CA LYS A 148 -22.33 4.86 -41.00
C LYS A 148 -21.18 3.90 -40.63
N ASP A 149 -21.00 3.35 -39.43
CA ASP A 149 -21.96 2.80 -38.44
C ASP A 149 -21.46 2.90 -36.96
N GLU A 150 -22.43 3.11 -36.07
CA GLU A 150 -22.66 2.44 -34.77
C GLU A 150 -21.50 2.15 -33.79
N THR A 151 -21.35 3.00 -32.76
CA THR A 151 -21.69 2.69 -31.34
C THR A 151 -20.84 3.54 -30.38
N SER A 152 -21.52 4.45 -29.69
CA SER A 152 -21.02 5.24 -28.58
C SER A 152 -20.94 4.42 -27.29
N CYS A 153 -19.85 4.55 -26.54
CA CYS A 153 -19.95 4.93 -25.12
C CYS A 153 -18.59 5.29 -24.50
N SER A 154 -18.54 6.52 -24.01
CA SER A 154 -18.02 6.93 -22.70
C SER A 154 -17.24 5.89 -21.89
N ARG A 155 -15.98 6.25 -21.67
CA ARG A 155 -15.22 6.12 -20.42
C ARG A 155 -16.09 5.65 -19.25
N ASN A 156 -16.14 4.34 -19.03
CA ASN A 156 -16.71 3.75 -17.83
C ASN A 156 -15.96 2.47 -17.44
N LYS A 157 -15.60 2.42 -16.16
CA LYS A 157 -15.89 1.32 -15.24
C LYS A 157 -15.89 -0.10 -15.86
N ARG A 158 -14.86 -0.89 -15.49
CA ARG A 158 -14.71 -2.37 -15.51
C ARG A 158 -15.84 -3.19 -16.14
N CYS A 159 -15.46 -4.25 -16.88
CA CYS A 159 -15.80 -5.68 -16.68
C CYS A 159 -15.57 -6.49 -18.01
N ASN A 160 -15.56 -7.82 -18.16
CA ASN A 160 -16.24 -8.92 -17.48
C ASN A 160 -15.56 -10.29 -17.71
N HIS A 161 -16.09 -11.25 -16.95
CA HIS A 161 -15.90 -12.69 -16.80
C HIS A 161 -16.62 -13.50 -17.90
N ASP A 162 -16.17 -14.73 -18.19
CA ASP A 162 -17.04 -15.82 -18.63
C ASP A 162 -16.66 -17.14 -17.91
N GLY A 163 -17.65 -17.76 -17.24
CA GLY A 163 -17.57 -19.12 -16.67
C GLY A 163 -17.68 -19.26 -15.14
N ASP A 164 -18.79 -18.85 -14.52
CA ASP A 164 -19.45 -19.58 -13.41
C ASP A 164 -20.72 -18.83 -12.95
N SER A 165 -21.87 -19.27 -13.45
CA SER A 165 -23.17 -18.59 -13.27
C SER A 165 -23.61 -18.53 -11.81
N ASP A 166 -23.35 -19.59 -11.04
CA ASP A 166 -23.86 -19.68 -9.66
C ASP A 166 -22.91 -19.05 -8.62
N ILE A 167 -21.60 -18.99 -8.93
CA ILE A 167 -20.61 -18.34 -8.06
C ILE A 167 -20.64 -16.81 -8.26
N SER A 168 -20.95 -16.35 -9.46
CA SER A 168 -21.10 -14.92 -9.77
C SER A 168 -22.22 -14.28 -8.97
N GLU A 169 -23.37 -14.96 -8.84
CA GLU A 169 -24.51 -14.49 -8.04
C GLU A 169 -24.16 -14.44 -6.54
N LEU A 170 -23.52 -15.49 -6.01
CA LEU A 170 -23.02 -15.51 -4.63
C LEU A 170 -21.95 -14.44 -4.36
N LEU A 171 -21.03 -14.21 -5.31
CA LEU A 171 -20.00 -13.17 -5.21
C LEU A 171 -20.58 -11.77 -5.33
N LYS A 172 -21.68 -11.57 -6.05
CA LYS A 172 -22.41 -10.30 -6.11
C LYS A 172 -23.04 -9.99 -4.76
N VAL A 173 -23.75 -10.96 -4.19
CA VAL A 173 -24.39 -10.82 -2.87
C VAL A 173 -23.36 -10.57 -1.76
N LEU A 174 -22.20 -11.24 -1.78
CA LEU A 174 -21.12 -11.00 -0.82
C LEU A 174 -20.42 -9.64 -1.04
N LYS A 175 -20.23 -9.24 -2.30
CA LYS A 175 -19.57 -7.97 -2.65
C LYS A 175 -20.45 -6.75 -2.39
N ASP A 176 -21.76 -6.89 -2.52
CA ASP A 176 -22.70 -5.82 -2.20
C ASP A 176 -22.84 -5.66 -0.68
N ASN A 177 -22.73 -6.74 0.10
CA ASN A 177 -22.57 -6.67 1.57
C ASN A 177 -21.24 -6.05 2.01
N ILE A 178 -20.12 -6.27 1.31
CA ILE A 178 -18.80 -5.69 1.64
C ILE A 178 -18.65 -4.25 1.12
N SER A 179 -19.33 -3.89 0.03
CA SER A 179 -19.29 -2.53 -0.53
C SER A 179 -20.18 -1.56 0.26
N ALA A 180 -21.19 -2.07 0.97
CA ALA A 180 -21.96 -1.31 1.95
C ALA A 180 -21.13 -0.88 3.18
N THR A 181 -19.94 -1.48 3.39
CA THR A 181 -19.03 -1.09 4.50
C THR A 181 -17.69 -0.53 4.02
N LYS A 182 -17.54 -0.16 2.74
CA LYS A 182 -16.38 0.64 2.33
C LYS A 182 -16.61 2.07 2.79
N PRO A 183 -15.86 2.58 3.80
CA PRO A 183 -16.00 3.97 4.16
C PRO A 183 -15.66 4.80 2.92
N VAL A 184 -16.56 5.70 2.57
CA VAL A 184 -16.25 6.80 1.67
C VAL A 184 -14.96 7.42 2.21
N ARG A 185 -13.95 7.59 1.35
CA ARG A 185 -12.66 8.20 1.74
C ARG A 185 -12.91 9.68 2.00
N ASP A 186 -13.41 10.00 3.18
CA ASP A 186 -13.62 11.36 3.66
C ASP A 186 -12.28 11.98 4.10
N ASP A 187 -12.30 13.30 4.32
CA ASP A 187 -11.11 14.04 4.73
C ASP A 187 -10.56 13.52 6.07
N ALA A 188 -11.44 13.05 6.96
CA ALA A 188 -11.07 12.40 8.21
C ALA A 188 -10.31 11.09 7.98
N SER A 189 -10.76 10.23 7.06
CA SER A 189 -10.03 9.01 6.67
C SER A 189 -8.65 9.32 6.09
N LEU A 190 -8.54 10.35 5.24
CA LEU A 190 -7.26 10.76 4.66
C LEU A 190 -6.30 11.29 5.73
N PHE A 191 -6.82 12.09 6.67
CA PHE A 191 -6.05 12.60 7.79
C PHE A 191 -5.60 11.47 8.72
N GLY A 192 -6.47 10.50 9.02
CA GLY A 192 -6.13 9.32 9.82
C GLY A 192 -5.00 8.49 9.19
N ASP A 193 -5.06 8.27 7.87
CA ASP A 193 -3.99 7.60 7.12
C ASP A 193 -2.64 8.34 7.23
N TYR A 194 -2.68 9.68 7.17
CA TYR A 194 -1.50 10.52 7.31
C TYR A 194 -0.89 10.41 8.72
N ILE A 195 -1.69 10.54 9.76
CA ILE A 195 -1.25 10.40 11.16
C ILE A 195 -0.66 9.01 11.40
N ALA A 196 -1.34 7.94 10.96
CA ALA A 196 -0.83 6.58 11.06
C ALA A 196 0.50 6.38 10.32
N SER A 197 0.67 7.05 9.18
CA SER A 197 1.94 7.01 8.42
C SER A 197 3.06 7.80 9.10
N LYS A 198 2.72 8.84 9.86
CA LYS A 198 3.69 9.64 10.64
C LYS A 198 4.13 8.90 11.89
N ILE A 199 3.20 8.31 12.65
CA ILE A 199 3.48 7.54 13.88
C ILE A 199 4.37 6.33 13.60
N ARG A 200 4.11 5.58 12.52
CA ARG A 200 4.95 4.44 12.11
C ARG A 200 6.41 4.80 11.77
N LYS A 201 6.72 6.09 11.55
CA LYS A 201 8.08 6.57 11.24
C LYS A 201 8.83 7.08 12.48
N MET A 202 8.16 7.24 13.62
CA MET A 202 8.76 7.75 14.86
C MET A 202 9.28 6.59 15.73
N ASP A 203 10.10 6.92 16.73
CA ASP A 203 10.58 5.94 17.71
C ASP A 203 9.45 5.46 18.64
N PRO A 204 9.58 4.27 19.27
CA PRO A 204 8.50 3.69 20.07
C PRO A 204 8.08 4.51 21.30
N THR A 205 9.02 5.21 21.92
CA THR A 205 8.79 6.02 23.12
C THR A 205 7.99 7.29 22.77
N THR A 206 8.39 7.98 21.71
CA THR A 206 7.68 9.14 21.17
C THR A 206 6.30 8.73 20.64
N THR A 207 6.20 7.57 19.98
CA THR A 207 4.92 7.02 19.50
C THR A 207 3.94 6.82 20.64
N SER A 208 4.38 6.19 21.74
CA SER A 208 3.53 5.98 22.92
C SER A 208 3.02 7.28 23.53
N THR A 209 3.90 8.30 23.57
CA THR A 209 3.54 9.63 24.08
C THR A 209 2.51 10.30 23.17
N VAL A 210 2.73 10.27 21.86
CA VAL A 210 1.82 10.89 20.87
C VAL A 210 0.47 10.19 20.85
N GLU A 211 0.43 8.86 20.90
CA GLU A 211 -0.82 8.09 21.00
C GLU A 211 -1.61 8.46 22.24
N HIS A 212 -0.95 8.55 23.40
CA HIS A 212 -1.59 8.96 24.65
C HIS A 212 -2.21 10.37 24.54
N LEU A 213 -1.50 11.33 23.95
CA LEU A 213 -1.99 12.69 23.76
C LEU A 213 -3.18 12.74 22.82
N ILE A 214 -3.13 12.03 21.69
CA ILE A 214 -4.26 11.94 20.75
C ILE A 214 -5.48 11.36 21.45
N GLN A 215 -5.31 10.27 22.21
CA GLN A 215 -6.40 9.64 22.95
C GLN A 215 -7.01 10.59 24.00
N ASN A 216 -6.17 11.33 24.73
CA ASN A 216 -6.65 12.30 25.71
C ASN A 216 -7.45 13.43 25.04
N ILE A 217 -6.99 13.94 23.89
CA ILE A 217 -7.72 14.98 23.14
C ILE A 217 -9.10 14.46 22.69
N ILE A 218 -9.16 13.23 22.16
CA ILE A 218 -10.43 12.60 21.76
C ILE A 218 -11.36 12.46 22.97
N TYR A 219 -10.83 11.98 24.10
CA TYR A 219 -11.59 11.83 25.34
C TYR A 219 -12.15 13.18 25.83
N GLN A 220 -11.35 14.25 25.84
CA GLN A 220 -11.82 15.59 26.20
C GLN A 220 -12.91 16.11 25.25
N ALA A 221 -12.84 15.75 23.96
CA ALA A 221 -13.87 16.07 22.99
C ALA A 221 -15.17 15.30 23.23
N GLU A 222 -15.09 14.01 23.58
CA GLU A 222 -16.24 13.18 23.95
C GLU A 222 -16.95 13.71 25.20
N LEU A 223 -16.20 14.28 26.14
CA LEU A 223 -16.76 14.95 27.33
C LEU A 223 -17.48 16.29 27.01
N GLY A 224 -17.42 16.77 25.77
CA GLY A 224 -18.10 17.99 25.33
C GLY A 224 -17.30 19.28 25.47
N ASN A 225 -16.00 19.20 25.83
CA ASN A 225 -15.17 20.36 26.13
C ASN A 225 -14.85 21.24 24.90
N TYR A 226 -15.11 20.74 23.68
CA TYR A 226 -14.84 21.44 22.41
C TYR A 226 -16.10 21.77 21.59
N SER A 227 -17.30 21.66 22.19
CA SER A 227 -18.56 22.11 21.58
C SER A 227 -18.61 23.65 21.56
N HIS A 228 -18.29 24.28 20.43
CA HIS A 228 -18.33 25.74 20.31
C HIS A 228 -19.74 26.31 20.43
N GLY A 229 -20.01 26.93 21.58
CA GLY A 229 -21.27 27.61 21.87
C GLY A 229 -21.16 28.65 22.99
N SER A 230 -20.09 29.44 23.03
CA SER A 230 -20.11 30.77 23.68
C SER A 230 -18.85 31.58 23.37
N SER A 231 -18.98 32.46 22.38
CA SER A 231 -18.44 33.81 22.53
C SER A 231 -19.14 34.44 23.73
N THR A 232 -18.40 34.91 24.75
CA THR A 232 -18.60 36.18 25.48
C THR A 232 -17.70 36.20 26.75
N GLN A 233 -16.71 37.10 26.71
CA GLN A 233 -16.22 38.02 27.75
C GLN A 233 -16.04 37.56 29.21
N VAL A 234 -14.84 37.85 29.72
CA VAL A 234 -14.48 38.35 31.06
C VAL A 234 -15.54 38.20 32.16
N SER A 235 -15.23 37.42 33.18
CA SER A 235 -15.65 37.73 34.55
C SER A 235 -14.70 37.14 35.58
N ASN A 236 -14.42 37.99 36.57
CA ASN A 236 -13.61 37.75 37.74
C ASN A 236 -14.16 36.59 38.61
N SER A 237 -13.24 36.03 39.40
CA SER A 237 -13.44 35.07 40.51
C SER A 237 -14.63 35.39 41.44
N PRO A 238 -15.19 34.40 42.16
CA PRO A 238 -14.73 34.19 43.53
C PRO A 238 -14.58 32.72 43.99
N GLU A 239 -13.83 32.59 45.08
CA GLU A 239 -13.24 31.43 45.77
C GLU A 239 -14.17 30.34 46.32
N CYS A 240 -13.57 29.20 46.74
CA CYS A 240 -13.54 28.65 48.13
C CYS A 240 -13.58 27.10 48.11
N SER A 241 -12.79 26.28 48.84
CA SER A 241 -11.68 26.42 49.78
C SER A 241 -11.00 25.06 49.97
N GLY A 242 -9.70 25.08 50.29
CA GLY A 242 -8.91 23.92 50.73
C GLY A 242 -7.55 24.39 51.22
N LYS A 243 -7.53 25.00 52.41
CA LYS A 243 -6.33 25.56 53.07
C LYS A 243 -5.34 24.47 53.48
N VAL A 244 -4.05 24.71 53.28
CA VAL A 244 -2.95 24.82 54.28
C VAL A 244 -1.66 25.12 53.50
N GLY A 245 -0.80 26.10 53.77
CA GLY A 245 -0.74 27.24 54.67
C GLY A 245 0.65 27.88 54.52
N PHE A 246 0.70 29.24 54.53
CA PHE A 246 1.74 30.11 55.14
C PHE A 246 3.21 30.00 54.63
N THR A 247 3.96 31.03 54.20
CA THR A 247 4.00 32.48 54.51
C THR A 247 4.84 33.27 53.47
N THR A 248 4.30 34.42 53.01
CA THR A 248 4.87 35.80 52.92
C THR A 248 6.40 35.98 52.82
N SER A 249 6.99 36.95 52.11
CA SER A 249 6.54 38.09 51.30
C SER A 249 7.79 38.70 50.65
N SER A 250 7.56 39.42 49.56
CA SER A 250 8.49 40.19 48.74
C SER A 250 9.32 41.25 49.47
N THR A 251 10.56 41.44 49.03
CA THR A 251 11.19 42.77 48.83
C THR A 251 12.27 42.66 47.76
N ASN A 252 12.10 43.36 46.64
CA ASN A 252 13.21 43.77 45.78
C ASN A 252 13.92 44.94 46.46
N PHE A 253 15.23 44.91 46.61
CA PHE A 253 16.11 46.08 46.62
C PHE A 253 17.55 45.63 46.32
N ASP A 254 18.22 46.49 45.58
CA ASP A 254 19.48 46.33 44.86
C ASP A 254 20.69 45.96 45.73
N ASP A 255 21.67 45.27 45.15
CA ASP A 255 23.06 45.73 45.17
C ASP A 255 23.93 44.99 44.14
N ASN A 256 24.78 45.79 43.48
CA ASN A 256 25.80 45.45 42.50
C ASN A 256 26.75 44.34 42.99
N ASP A 257 27.26 43.53 42.07
CA ASP A 257 28.72 43.42 41.94
C ASP A 257 29.18 42.85 40.60
N ASP A 258 30.30 43.39 40.16
CA ASP A 258 30.98 43.19 38.89
C ASP A 258 31.49 41.75 38.69
N ASN A 259 31.57 41.30 37.42
CA ASN A 259 32.79 40.74 36.81
C ASN A 259 32.57 40.27 35.36
N ASN A 260 32.82 41.20 34.44
CA ASN A 260 33.83 41.15 33.37
C ASN A 260 34.39 39.77 32.91
N ILE A 261 34.24 39.47 31.60
CA ILE A 261 35.24 39.05 30.57
C ILE A 261 34.45 38.34 29.45
N SER A 262 34.10 38.97 28.33
CA SER A 262 34.88 39.40 27.15
C SER A 262 35.70 38.30 26.47
N ASP A 263 35.48 38.19 25.15
CA ASP A 263 36.36 37.62 24.13
C ASP A 263 36.43 36.07 24.06
N THR A 264 35.87 35.45 23.03
CA THR A 264 36.58 35.34 21.74
C THR A 264 35.59 34.98 20.61
N LYS A 265 35.32 35.95 19.75
CA LYS A 265 34.91 35.73 18.36
C LYS A 265 35.89 36.52 17.50
N ASP A 266 36.83 35.81 16.89
CA ASP A 266 37.38 36.08 15.55
C ASP A 266 38.62 35.21 15.32
N PHE A 267 38.92 34.98 14.03
CA PHE A 267 40.04 34.22 13.44
C PHE A 267 39.81 32.69 13.37
N ILE A 268 39.72 32.03 12.20
CA ILE A 268 40.56 32.12 11.00
C ILE A 268 39.81 31.70 9.72
N LYS A 269 40.05 32.47 8.64
CA LYS A 269 39.88 32.10 7.23
C LYS A 269 41.10 31.32 6.71
N ASP A 270 40.86 30.53 5.66
CA ASP A 270 41.82 30.02 4.65
C ASP A 270 42.58 28.72 4.98
N VAL A 271 42.18 27.61 4.32
CA VAL A 271 42.89 26.92 3.21
C VAL A 271 41.85 26.21 2.33
#